data_AF-A0A364M4H2-F1
#
_entry.id   AF-A0A364M4H2-F1
#
_cell.length_a   1.000
_cell.length_b   1.000
_cell.length_c   1.000
_cell.angle_alpha   90.00
_cell.angle_beta   90.00
_cell.angle_gamma   90.00
#
_symmetry.space_group_name_H-M   'P 1'
#
loop_
_entity.id
_entity.type
_entity.pdbx_description
1 polymer ?
#
loop_
_entity_poly.entity_id
_entity_poly.type
_entity_poly.pdbx_seq_one_letter_code
_entity_poly.pdbx_strand_id
1 'polypeptide(L)'
;MKAVIQRVKSASVTVDGQLVSKIGRGLLVLAGVGKGDTEKDADTLIQRILKAKLFPGDEDKQWKRNVQDIEGEILCVSQFTLYGQLKKGKQPDFHDAADVETARKLYDYFFRRLGEAYKPERVKNGIFQAMMEVELKNDGPVGVDYRSEDAAVTIEINTQLPKKEKSEKEEPSQPVQKNIEIKLPPELLE
;
A
#
# COMPACT_ATOMS: atom_id res chain seq x y z
N MET A 1 4.50 3.34 -5.75
CA MET A 1 3.51 4.40 -5.56
C MET A 1 3.53 4.81 -4.10
N LYS A 2 3.42 6.10 -3.81
CA LYS A 2 3.43 6.63 -2.43
C LYS A 2 2.10 7.29 -2.11
N ALA A 3 1.70 7.23 -0.85
CA ALA A 3 0.57 8.00 -0.37
C ALA A 3 0.79 8.55 1.04
N VAL A 4 0.20 9.70 1.31
CA VAL A 4 -0.08 10.18 2.67
C VAL A 4 -1.59 10.10 2.86
N ILE A 5 -2.01 9.32 3.84
CA ILE A 5 -3.42 9.06 4.15
C ILE A 5 -3.75 9.77 5.45
N GLN A 6 -4.72 10.67 5.42
CA GLN A 6 -5.16 11.41 6.60
C GLN A 6 -6.62 11.12 6.92
N ARG A 7 -6.91 10.84 8.19
CA ARG A 7 -8.28 10.72 8.67
C ARG A 7 -8.87 12.12 8.79
N VAL A 8 -10.04 12.33 8.21
CA VAL A 8 -10.67 13.66 8.17
C VAL A 8 -12.13 13.62 8.62
N LYS A 9 -12.58 14.70 9.28
CA LYS A 9 -14.00 14.99 9.47
C LYS A 9 -14.64 15.55 8.20
N SER A 10 -13.84 16.24 7.40
CA SER A 10 -14.19 16.78 6.09
C SER A 10 -12.91 17.17 5.35
N ALA A 11 -12.95 17.14 4.02
CA ALA A 11 -11.91 17.70 3.17
C ALA A 11 -12.50 18.19 1.84
N SER A 12 -11.86 19.18 1.22
CA SER A 12 -12.30 19.78 -0.04
C SER A 12 -11.13 20.22 -0.89
N VAL A 13 -11.40 20.30 -2.20
CA VAL A 13 -10.49 20.86 -3.21
C VAL A 13 -11.19 22.02 -3.88
N THR A 14 -10.50 23.16 -3.94
CA THR A 14 -10.87 24.26 -4.79
C THR A 14 -9.79 24.55 -5.83
N VAL A 15 -10.20 25.09 -6.97
CA VAL A 15 -9.32 25.57 -8.04
C VAL A 15 -9.83 26.94 -8.44
N ASP A 16 -8.96 27.94 -8.46
CA ASP A 16 -9.32 29.34 -8.73
C ASP A 16 -10.50 29.84 -7.87
N GLY A 17 -10.51 29.45 -6.59
CA GLY A 17 -11.57 29.77 -5.63
C GLY A 17 -12.91 29.04 -5.83
N GLN A 18 -13.02 28.16 -6.83
CA GLN A 18 -14.22 27.37 -7.09
C GLN A 18 -14.14 25.98 -6.49
N LEU A 19 -15.21 25.57 -5.79
CA LEU A 19 -15.30 24.22 -5.24
C LEU A 19 -15.41 23.18 -6.35
N VAL A 20 -14.39 22.34 -6.45
CA VAL A 20 -14.38 21.20 -7.38
C VAL A 20 -14.97 19.96 -6.72
N SER A 21 -14.56 19.72 -5.47
CA SER A 21 -14.78 18.44 -4.82
C SER A 21 -14.79 18.58 -3.31
N LYS A 22 -15.63 17.81 -2.64
CA LYS A 22 -15.67 17.73 -1.18
C LYS A 22 -16.11 16.37 -0.70
N ILE A 23 -15.64 16.02 0.49
CA ILE A 23 -16.06 14.86 1.26
C ILE A 23 -16.39 15.29 2.70
N GLY A 24 -17.30 14.54 3.33
CA GLY A 24 -17.51 14.52 4.77
C GLY A 24 -16.48 13.63 5.47
N ARG A 25 -16.96 12.85 6.45
CA ARG A 25 -16.10 11.98 7.26
C ARG A 25 -15.47 10.89 6.40
N GLY A 26 -14.16 10.74 6.51
CA GLY A 26 -13.46 9.80 5.65
C GLY A 26 -11.94 9.95 5.64
N LEU A 27 -11.35 9.76 4.45
CA LEU A 27 -9.91 9.85 4.21
C LEU A 27 -9.58 10.89 3.15
N LEU A 28 -8.60 11.75 3.42
CA LEU A 28 -7.87 12.48 2.38
C LEU A 28 -6.63 11.65 2.00
N VAL A 29 -6.46 11.37 0.72
CA VAL A 29 -5.33 10.61 0.18
C VAL A 29 -4.56 11.50 -0.79
N LEU A 30 -3.38 11.94 -0.37
CA LEU A 30 -2.39 12.53 -1.26
C LEU A 30 -1.61 11.38 -1.90
N ALA A 31 -1.76 11.15 -3.20
CA ALA A 31 -1.12 10.03 -3.90
C ALA A 31 -0.08 10.53 -4.90
N GLY A 32 1.14 10.03 -4.79
CA GLY A 32 2.26 10.32 -5.67
C GLY A 32 2.62 9.11 -6.52
N VAL A 33 2.95 9.35 -7.79
CA VAL A 33 3.47 8.35 -8.72
C VAL A 33 4.96 8.56 -8.92
N GLY A 34 5.73 7.50 -8.68
CA GLY A 34 7.17 7.46 -8.84
C GLY A 34 7.63 6.80 -10.12
N LYS A 35 8.90 6.98 -10.46
CA LYS A 35 9.55 6.27 -11.55
C LYS A 35 9.51 4.77 -11.30
N GLY A 36 9.05 4.02 -12.30
CA GLY A 36 8.97 2.57 -12.24
C GLY A 36 7.74 2.01 -11.52
N ASP A 37 6.85 2.88 -11.02
CA ASP A 37 5.56 2.43 -10.52
C ASP A 37 4.74 1.75 -11.61
N THR A 38 3.97 0.76 -11.20
CA THR A 38 3.11 -0.05 -12.08
C THR A 38 1.67 -0.07 -11.58
N GLU A 39 0.77 -0.63 -12.39
CA GLU A 39 -0.62 -0.88 -11.97
C GLU A 39 -0.69 -1.77 -10.72
N LYS A 40 0.27 -2.69 -10.56
CA LYS A 40 0.38 -3.53 -9.36
C LYS A 40 0.64 -2.69 -8.10
N ASP A 41 1.50 -1.69 -8.19
CA ASP A 41 1.77 -0.77 -7.08
C ASP A 41 0.53 0.02 -6.68
N ALA A 42 -0.25 0.46 -7.68
CA ALA A 42 -1.54 1.12 -7.46
C ALA A 42 -2.54 0.18 -6.80
N ASP A 43 -2.67 -1.07 -7.27
CA ASP A 43 -3.56 -2.07 -6.67
C ASP A 43 -3.19 -2.37 -5.21
N THR A 44 -1.89 -2.48 -4.92
CA THR A 44 -1.39 -2.65 -3.55
C THR A 44 -1.74 -1.45 -2.67
N LEU A 45 -1.55 -0.22 -3.16
CA LEU A 45 -1.92 1.00 -2.43
C LEU A 45 -3.44 1.05 -2.17
N ILE A 46 -4.27 0.69 -3.15
CA ILE A 46 -5.74 0.62 -3.01
C ILE A 46 -6.11 -0.33 -1.87
N GLN A 47 -5.54 -1.53 -1.86
CA GLN A 47 -5.78 -2.50 -0.79
C GLN A 47 -5.38 -1.96 0.57
N ARG A 48 -4.27 -1.20 0.65
CA ARG A 48 -3.87 -0.56 1.90
C ARG A 48 -4.81 0.54 2.35
N ILE A 49 -5.24 1.44 1.47
CA ILE A 49 -6.20 2.50 1.80
C ILE A 49 -7.50 1.88 2.35
N LEU A 50 -8.07 0.91 1.65
CA LEU A 50 -9.37 0.33 2.00
C LEU A 50 -9.31 -0.52 3.28
N LYS A 51 -8.19 -1.20 3.55
CA LYS A 51 -8.03 -2.07 4.73
C LYS A 51 -7.42 -1.38 5.95
N ALA A 52 -6.92 -0.14 5.81
CA ALA A 52 -6.30 0.58 6.91
C ALA A 52 -7.32 0.87 8.03
N LYS A 53 -7.10 0.29 9.20
CA LYS A 53 -7.96 0.46 10.38
C LYS A 53 -7.64 1.76 11.10
N LEU A 54 -8.06 2.88 10.53
CA LEU A 54 -7.77 4.23 11.04
C LEU A 54 -8.89 4.80 11.92
N PHE A 55 -10.05 4.14 11.99
CA PHE A 55 -11.22 4.62 12.73
C PHE A 55 -11.44 3.83 14.03
N PRO A 56 -12.01 4.47 15.07
CA PRO A 56 -12.40 3.77 16.29
C PRO A 56 -13.50 2.74 15.98
N GLY A 57 -13.50 1.65 16.74
CA GLY A 57 -14.59 0.68 16.82
C GLY A 57 -15.54 1.02 17.96
N ASP A 58 -16.39 0.06 18.31
CA ASP A 58 -17.30 0.18 19.45
C ASP A 58 -16.52 0.19 20.78
N GLU A 59 -17.15 0.74 21.82
CA GLU A 59 -16.61 0.75 23.20
C GLU A 59 -15.22 1.41 23.30
N ASP A 60 -15.01 2.53 22.60
CA ASP A 60 -13.78 3.34 22.61
C ASP A 60 -12.50 2.64 22.11
N LYS A 61 -12.61 1.45 21.51
CA LYS A 61 -11.46 0.72 20.97
C LYS A 61 -10.91 1.41 19.73
N GLN A 62 -9.76 2.06 19.85
CA GLN A 62 -9.07 2.69 18.72
C GLN A 62 -8.58 1.65 17.70
N TRP A 63 -8.40 2.09 16.43
CA TRP A 63 -7.77 1.32 15.36
C TRP A 63 -8.48 0.00 14.98
N LYS A 64 -9.81 0.04 14.88
CA LYS A 64 -10.61 -1.18 14.62
C LYS A 64 -11.31 -1.16 13.28
N ARG A 65 -11.76 0.00 12.82
CA ARG A 65 -12.57 0.15 11.61
C ARG A 65 -11.76 0.80 10.49
N ASN A 66 -11.97 0.34 9.27
CA ASN A 66 -11.47 0.99 8.06
C ASN A 66 -12.52 1.96 7.48
N VAL A 67 -12.21 2.59 6.35
CA VAL A 67 -13.10 3.57 5.71
C VAL A 67 -14.41 2.95 5.20
N GLN A 68 -14.37 1.68 4.79
CA GLN A 68 -15.54 0.94 4.32
C GLN A 68 -16.48 0.60 5.50
N ASP A 69 -15.92 0.18 6.64
CA ASP A 69 -16.68 -0.17 7.85
C ASP A 69 -17.49 1.00 8.41
N ILE A 70 -17.03 2.24 8.18
CA ILE A 70 -17.73 3.46 8.62
C ILE A 70 -18.56 4.10 7.49
N GLU A 71 -18.65 3.47 6.33
CA GLU A 71 -19.29 4.03 5.12
C GLU A 71 -18.79 5.45 4.81
N GLY A 72 -17.49 5.66 5.01
CA GLY A 72 -16.81 6.95 4.86
C GLY A 72 -16.51 7.28 3.40
N GLU A 73 -16.14 8.52 3.15
CA GLU A 73 -15.75 8.99 1.82
C GLU A 73 -14.22 9.04 1.66
N ILE A 74 -13.74 9.06 0.43
CA ILE A 74 -12.32 9.21 0.12
C ILE A 74 -12.15 10.35 -0.87
N LEU A 75 -11.23 11.28 -0.59
CA LEU A 75 -10.83 12.33 -1.52
C LEU A 75 -9.38 12.05 -1.94
N CYS A 76 -9.18 11.77 -3.22
CA CYS A 76 -7.85 11.57 -3.80
C CYS A 76 -7.35 12.85 -4.44
N VAL A 77 -6.08 13.19 -4.18
CA VAL A 77 -5.40 14.34 -4.80
C VAL A 77 -4.01 13.89 -5.26
N SER A 78 -3.66 14.18 -6.51
CA SER A 78 -2.34 13.88 -7.06
C SER A 78 -1.27 14.75 -6.39
N GLN A 79 -0.21 14.14 -5.85
CA GLN A 79 0.84 14.82 -5.09
C GLN A 79 2.23 14.29 -5.45
N PHE A 80 2.82 14.78 -6.54
CA PHE A 80 4.16 14.36 -6.99
C PHE A 80 5.27 14.72 -5.97
N THR A 81 5.05 15.75 -5.16
CA THR A 81 6.04 16.22 -4.17
C THR A 81 6.33 15.22 -3.06
N LEU A 82 5.54 14.14 -2.93
CA LEU A 82 5.86 13.01 -2.05
C LEU A 82 7.17 12.29 -2.44
N TYR A 83 7.66 12.52 -3.66
CA TYR A 83 8.97 12.08 -4.13
C TYR A 83 10.04 13.19 -4.04
N GLY A 84 9.72 14.32 -3.40
CA GLY A 84 10.67 15.40 -3.15
C GLY A 84 11.72 15.00 -2.12
N GLN A 85 12.98 15.12 -2.49
CA GLN A 85 14.12 14.94 -1.60
C GLN A 85 14.82 16.29 -1.34
N LEU A 86 15.12 16.56 -0.08
CA LEU A 86 15.98 17.68 0.30
C LEU A 86 17.42 17.16 0.42
N LYS A 87 18.13 17.11 -0.72
CA LYS A 87 19.58 16.85 -0.76
C LYS A 87 20.35 18.08 -0.23
N LYS A 88 21.69 18.03 -0.13
CA LYS A 88 22.54 19.14 0.37
C LYS A 88 22.19 20.46 -0.37
N GLY A 89 21.36 21.30 0.26
CA GLY A 89 20.71 22.47 -0.34
C GLY A 89 19.32 22.72 0.30
N LYS A 90 18.65 23.81 -0.10
CA LYS A 90 17.29 24.15 0.38
C LYS A 90 16.20 23.86 -0.66
N GLN A 91 16.58 23.49 -1.89
CA GLN A 91 15.65 23.25 -2.99
C GLN A 91 15.28 21.76 -3.06
N PRO A 92 13.99 21.40 -3.13
CA PRO A 92 13.57 20.02 -3.30
C PRO A 92 13.89 19.51 -4.71
N ASP A 93 14.39 18.28 -4.77
CA ASP A 93 14.65 17.52 -6.00
C ASP A 93 13.57 16.44 -6.16
N PHE A 94 12.92 16.41 -7.32
CA PHE A 94 11.81 15.50 -7.63
C PHE A 94 12.18 14.44 -8.67
N HIS A 95 13.47 14.16 -8.85
CA HIS A 95 13.96 13.18 -9.82
C HIS A 95 13.32 11.79 -9.72
N ASP A 96 12.77 11.38 -8.56
CA ASP A 96 12.11 10.08 -8.40
C ASP A 96 10.62 10.09 -8.75
N ALA A 97 10.02 11.26 -9.01
CA ALA A 97 8.64 11.35 -9.50
C ALA A 97 8.57 10.87 -10.95
N ALA A 98 7.47 10.20 -11.30
CA ALA A 98 7.17 9.87 -12.69
C ALA A 98 7.01 11.14 -13.55
N ASP A 99 7.25 11.02 -14.85
CA ASP A 99 6.89 12.06 -15.80
C ASP A 99 5.37 12.26 -15.86
N VAL A 100 4.93 13.38 -16.44
CA VAL A 100 3.52 13.78 -16.47
C VAL A 100 2.60 12.75 -17.10
N GLU A 101 3.03 12.13 -18.21
CA GLU A 101 2.20 11.19 -18.97
C GLU A 101 2.03 9.88 -18.19
N THR A 102 3.14 9.32 -17.71
CA THR A 102 3.14 8.12 -16.86
C THR A 102 2.35 8.36 -15.57
N ALA A 103 2.58 9.50 -14.91
CA ALA A 103 1.90 9.86 -13.68
C ALA A 103 0.39 9.99 -13.88
N ARG A 104 -0.05 10.65 -14.95
CA ARG A 104 -1.49 10.79 -15.28
C ARG A 104 -2.13 9.43 -15.51
N LYS A 105 -1.54 8.60 -16.37
CA LYS A 105 -2.06 7.26 -16.68
C LYS A 105 -2.22 6.40 -15.43
N LEU A 106 -1.19 6.32 -14.59
CA LEU A 106 -1.23 5.50 -13.38
C LEU A 106 -2.14 6.09 -12.29
N TYR A 107 -2.21 7.41 -12.17
CA TYR A 107 -3.12 8.06 -11.25
C TYR A 107 -4.59 7.85 -11.65
N ASP A 108 -4.91 7.97 -12.94
CA ASP A 108 -6.25 7.72 -13.46
C ASP A 108 -6.64 6.25 -13.29
N TYR A 109 -5.70 5.32 -13.52
CA TYR A 109 -5.88 3.90 -13.20
C TYR A 109 -6.18 3.70 -11.71
N PHE A 110 -5.36 4.27 -10.83
CA PHE A 110 -5.51 4.19 -9.38
C PHE A 110 -6.88 4.70 -8.92
N PHE A 111 -7.28 5.89 -9.38
CA PHE A 111 -8.55 6.51 -8.99
C PHE A 111 -9.75 5.66 -9.43
N ARG A 112 -9.76 5.21 -10.70
CA ARG A 112 -10.83 4.35 -11.23
C ARG A 112 -10.94 3.05 -10.46
N ARG A 113 -9.81 2.35 -10.26
CA ARG A 113 -9.76 1.05 -9.56
C ARG A 113 -10.14 1.18 -8.09
N LEU A 114 -9.79 2.29 -7.43
CA LEU A 114 -10.22 2.56 -6.06
C LEU A 114 -11.76 2.70 -5.97
N GLY A 115 -12.37 3.41 -6.92
CA GLY A 115 -13.82 3.52 -7.03
C GLY A 115 -14.49 2.15 -7.24
N GLU A 116 -13.96 1.33 -8.15
CA GLU A 116 -14.45 -0.03 -8.42
C GLU A 116 -14.32 -0.97 -7.21
N ALA A 117 -13.22 -0.86 -6.45
CA ALA A 117 -12.96 -1.69 -5.28
C ALA A 117 -13.74 -1.26 -4.03
N TYR A 118 -14.34 -0.07 -4.04
CA TYR A 118 -15.16 0.44 -2.95
C TYR A 118 -16.58 0.77 -3.40
N LYS A 119 -16.86 2.04 -3.69
CA LYS A 119 -18.14 2.57 -4.19
C LYS A 119 -17.82 3.86 -4.96
N PRO A 120 -18.04 3.94 -6.29
CA PRO A 120 -17.63 5.09 -7.08
C PRO A 120 -18.15 6.43 -6.55
N GLU A 121 -19.36 6.46 -6.00
CA GLU A 121 -19.98 7.66 -5.44
C GLU A 121 -19.29 8.16 -4.15
N ARG A 122 -18.57 7.29 -3.43
CA ARG A 122 -17.84 7.61 -2.20
C ARG A 122 -16.39 8.04 -2.45
N VAL A 123 -15.88 7.87 -3.67
CA VAL A 123 -14.51 8.23 -4.03
C VAL A 123 -14.54 9.49 -4.89
N LYS A 124 -13.97 10.56 -4.37
CA LYS A 124 -13.90 11.87 -5.00
C LYS A 124 -12.48 12.17 -5.44
N ASN A 125 -12.35 12.99 -6.48
CA ASN A 125 -11.06 13.37 -7.05
C ASN A 125 -10.81 14.87 -6.90
N GLY A 126 -9.55 15.27 -6.99
CA GLY A 126 -9.15 16.63 -7.36
C GLY A 126 -9.06 16.81 -8.87
N ILE A 127 -8.30 17.81 -9.32
CA ILE A 127 -7.98 18.02 -10.74
C ILE A 127 -6.48 17.81 -10.94
N PHE A 128 -6.11 16.76 -11.67
CA PHE A 128 -4.71 16.45 -11.94
C PHE A 128 -4.02 17.61 -12.66
N GLN A 129 -2.84 18.01 -12.18
CA GLN A 129 -2.04 19.16 -12.64
C GLN A 129 -2.65 20.55 -12.46
N ALA A 130 -3.81 20.69 -11.80
CA ALA A 130 -4.27 22.01 -11.39
C ALA A 130 -3.55 22.48 -10.13
N MET A 131 -3.38 23.80 -10.00
CA MET A 131 -3.05 24.42 -8.72
C MET A 131 -4.30 24.36 -7.84
N MET A 132 -4.24 23.51 -6.82
CA MET A 132 -5.37 23.21 -5.95
C MET A 132 -5.14 23.78 -4.56
N GLU A 133 -6.19 24.35 -3.98
CA GLU A 133 -6.25 24.60 -2.54
C GLU A 133 -6.99 23.42 -1.89
N VAL A 134 -6.27 22.67 -1.06
CA VAL A 134 -6.81 21.49 -0.37
C VAL A 134 -7.07 21.84 1.09
N GLU A 135 -8.35 21.96 1.43
CA GLU A 135 -8.78 22.15 2.82
C GLU A 135 -9.05 20.82 3.48
N LEU A 136 -8.66 20.68 4.75
CA LEU A 136 -8.93 19.50 5.54
C LEU A 136 -9.19 19.83 7.00
N LYS A 137 -10.10 19.07 7.60
CA LYS A 137 -10.30 19.02 9.04
C LYS A 137 -9.83 17.67 9.55
N ASN A 138 -8.53 17.59 9.89
CA ASN A 138 -7.92 16.36 10.36
C ASN A 138 -8.57 15.89 11.68
N ASP A 139 -8.92 14.61 11.75
CA ASP A 139 -9.63 14.00 12.86
C ASP A 139 -8.66 13.23 13.76
N GLY A 140 -8.16 13.86 14.82
CA GLY A 140 -7.21 13.23 15.76
C GLY A 140 -6.14 14.18 16.30
N PRO A 141 -5.10 14.54 15.51
CA PRO A 141 -4.89 14.15 14.12
C PRO A 141 -4.37 12.71 13.95
N VAL A 142 -4.76 12.07 12.85
CA VAL A 142 -4.28 10.74 12.45
C VAL A 142 -3.83 10.80 10.99
N GLY A 143 -2.57 10.42 10.75
CA GLY A 143 -2.01 10.33 9.42
C GLY A 143 -0.97 9.21 9.34
N VAL A 144 -0.93 8.53 8.20
CA VAL A 144 0.08 7.51 7.89
C VAL A 144 0.62 7.75 6.49
N ASP A 145 1.91 7.52 6.30
CA ASP A 145 2.49 7.37 4.97
C ASP A 145 2.54 5.89 4.59
N TYR A 146 2.50 5.63 3.28
CA TYR A 146 2.64 4.30 2.71
C TYR A 146 3.43 4.37 1.41
N ARG A 147 4.27 3.37 1.19
CA ARG A 147 4.97 3.16 -0.07
C ARG A 147 4.71 1.73 -0.55
N SER A 148 4.46 1.55 -1.84
CA SER A 148 4.21 0.20 -2.38
C SER A 148 5.39 -0.75 -2.19
N GLU A 149 6.62 -0.22 -2.11
CA GLU A 149 7.84 -0.94 -1.73
C GLU A 149 7.77 -1.56 -0.33
N ASP A 150 6.95 -1.03 0.58
CA ASP A 150 6.75 -1.56 1.93
C ASP A 150 5.84 -2.80 1.96
N ALA A 151 5.28 -3.22 0.82
CA ALA A 151 4.51 -4.45 0.75
C ALA A 151 5.42 -5.66 0.94
N ALA A 152 5.19 -6.42 2.02
CA ALA A 152 5.88 -7.68 2.25
C ALA A 152 5.71 -8.61 1.05
N VAL A 153 6.84 -9.04 0.46
CA VAL A 153 6.85 -10.06 -0.59
C VAL A 153 6.59 -11.40 0.06
N THR A 154 5.36 -11.90 -0.02
CA THR A 154 5.06 -13.29 0.35
C THR A 154 5.61 -14.19 -0.75
N ILE A 155 6.76 -14.83 -0.49
CA ILE A 155 7.27 -15.91 -1.32
C ILE A 155 6.53 -17.19 -0.88
N GLU A 156 5.58 -17.65 -1.69
CA GLU A 156 5.02 -18.98 -1.52
C GLU A 156 6.05 -20.02 -2.00
N ILE A 157 6.83 -20.56 -1.05
CA ILE A 157 7.68 -21.72 -1.34
C ILE A 157 6.78 -22.95 -1.33
N ASN A 158 6.54 -23.53 -2.51
CA ASN A 158 5.86 -24.81 -2.61
C ASN A 158 6.80 -25.92 -2.08
N THR A 159 6.59 -26.34 -0.83
CA THR A 159 7.38 -27.38 -0.16
C THR A 159 6.94 -28.80 -0.51
N GLN A 160 6.05 -28.98 -1.50
CA GLN A 160 5.71 -30.32 -1.98
C GLN A 160 6.90 -30.92 -2.72
N LEU A 161 7.67 -31.73 -1.99
CA LEU A 161 8.64 -32.65 -2.56
C LEU A 161 7.93 -33.52 -3.62
N PRO A 162 8.53 -33.72 -4.81
CA PRO A 162 7.97 -34.65 -5.79
C PRO A 162 7.79 -36.01 -5.13
N LYS A 163 6.55 -36.53 -5.13
CA LYS A 163 6.26 -37.87 -4.62
C LYS A 163 7.13 -38.84 -5.39
N LYS A 164 8.03 -39.56 -4.70
CA LYS A 164 8.70 -40.73 -5.27
C LYS A 164 7.63 -41.68 -5.77
N GLU A 165 7.66 -42.00 -7.06
CA GLU A 165 6.91 -43.11 -7.61
C GLU A 165 7.31 -44.38 -6.84
N LYS A 166 6.31 -45.07 -6.30
CA LYS A 166 6.52 -46.33 -5.59
C LYS A 166 6.86 -47.40 -6.63
N SER A 167 8.14 -47.72 -6.78
CA SER A 167 8.56 -48.98 -7.39
C SER A 167 8.16 -50.15 -6.49
N GLU A 168 7.75 -51.23 -7.12
CA GLU A 168 7.08 -52.39 -6.54
C GLU A 168 7.91 -53.16 -5.49
N LYS A 169 7.18 -53.66 -4.48
CA LYS A 169 7.42 -54.86 -3.64
C LYS A 169 8.84 -55.13 -3.10
N GLU A 170 9.04 -54.86 -1.81
CA GLU A 170 9.92 -55.67 -0.95
C GLU A 170 9.28 -55.87 0.44
N GLU A 171 9.37 -57.10 0.95
CA GLU A 171 8.78 -57.66 2.16
C GLU A 171 9.38 -57.10 3.48
N PRO A 172 8.71 -57.28 4.64
CA PRO A 172 9.01 -56.51 5.84
C PRO A 172 10.29 -56.98 6.53
N SER A 173 11.31 -56.11 6.60
CA SER A 173 12.52 -56.32 7.39
C SER A 173 12.60 -55.37 8.58
N GLN A 174 13.16 -55.91 9.67
CA GLN A 174 13.15 -55.46 11.07
C GLN A 174 13.70 -54.04 11.33
N PRO A 175 13.38 -53.41 12.49
CA PRO A 175 13.79 -52.04 12.79
C PRO A 175 15.32 -51.89 12.86
N VAL A 176 15.90 -51.14 11.92
CA VAL A 176 17.32 -50.80 11.91
C VAL A 176 17.56 -49.62 12.87
N GLN A 177 18.26 -49.89 13.99
CA GLN A 177 18.93 -48.85 14.79
C GLN A 177 20.05 -48.25 13.94
N LYS A 178 19.92 -46.98 13.53
CA LYS A 178 21.02 -46.23 12.94
C LYS A 178 21.83 -45.56 14.04
N ASN A 179 23.00 -46.11 14.33
CA ASN A 179 24.06 -45.38 15.01
C ASN A 179 24.66 -44.37 14.03
N ILE A 180 24.66 -43.09 14.39
CA ILE A 180 25.30 -42.03 13.60
C ILE A 180 26.75 -41.93 14.09
N GLU A 181 27.69 -42.43 13.29
CA GLU A 181 29.13 -42.19 13.49
C GLU A 181 29.48 -40.83 12.87
N ILE A 182 29.84 -39.86 13.71
CA ILE A 182 30.31 -38.54 13.26
C ILE A 182 31.83 -38.62 13.16
N LYS A 183 32.38 -38.68 11.93
CA LYS A 183 33.80 -38.41 11.69
C LYS A 183 34.00 -36.91 11.53
N LEU A 184 34.69 -36.30 12.49
CA LEU A 184 35.18 -34.93 12.37
C LEU A 184 36.41 -34.89 11.44
N PRO A 185 36.49 -33.94 10.49
CA PRO A 185 37.69 -33.69 9.71
C PRO A 185 38.90 -33.37 10.60
N PRO A 186 40.12 -33.81 10.25
CA PRO A 186 41.33 -33.53 11.05
C PRO A 186 41.60 -32.03 11.23
N GLU A 187 41.11 -31.19 10.31
CA GLU A 187 41.31 -29.73 10.35
C GLU A 187 40.53 -29.02 11.47
N LEU A 188 39.64 -29.73 12.18
CA LEU A 188 38.83 -29.19 13.29
C LEU A 188 39.30 -29.68 14.67
N LEU A 189 40.49 -30.28 14.75
CA LEU A 189 41.10 -30.78 16.00
C LEU A 189 42.37 -30.02 16.41
N GLU A 190 42.63 -28.84 15.83
CA GLU A 190 43.66 -27.89 16.30
C GLU A 190 43.04 -26.64 16.94
#